data_AF-A0A094FIB3-F1
#
_entry.id   AF-A0A094FIB3-F1
#
_cell.length_a   1.000
_cell.length_b   1.000
_cell.length_c   1.000
_cell.angle_alpha   90.00
_cell.angle_beta   90.00
_cell.angle_gamma   90.00
#
_symmetry.space_group_name_H-M   'P 1'
#
loop_
_entity.id
_entity.type
_entity.pdbx_description
1 polymer ?
#
loop_
_entity_poly.entity_id
_entity_poly.type
_entity_poly.pdbx_seq_one_letter_code
_entity_poly.pdbx_strand_id
1 'polypeptide(L)'
;MMPSPPCVPVRQRSRMSMHIDFIQQVMRSKGWANSSSPHPPKVLDEMLHEYLKQCWPLMAPWFHLIKAADVIRSVLWWQVTNSADAANQLSNVHAPTFIQLSTPHPSIIDWIPHATIRNMLILNQDAFDLDTVVTDLAAAYVYETESNEYSDGVGETRNLMDAVHNSLRCGMPLLGGAGLQTGSGQHVVATCGGESPPTTRKRPTAAAVVHQFKVDSSFFVQTGSGQHVVAACGGESPPTTRKRPTAAAVVHQFKVDSSFFAKYPALYDMTAVGKRAASPPVAFGNVPSPVQFTNSAAQAYMRTATSFVTV
;
A
#
# COMPACT_ATOMS: atom_id res chain seq x y z
N MET A 1 -51.57 -13.52 -4.63
CA MET A 1 -50.35 -12.86 -5.10
C MET A 1 -49.18 -13.72 -4.64
N MET A 2 -48.48 -14.37 -5.56
CA MET A 2 -47.21 -15.05 -5.22
C MET A 2 -46.18 -13.97 -4.91
N PRO A 3 -45.36 -14.10 -3.85
CA PRO A 3 -44.25 -13.20 -3.63
C PRO A 3 -43.26 -13.33 -4.78
N SER A 4 -42.88 -12.19 -5.36
CA SER A 4 -41.83 -12.11 -6.36
C SER A 4 -40.55 -12.77 -5.81
N PRO A 5 -39.81 -13.54 -6.62
CA PRO A 5 -38.52 -14.05 -6.17
C PRO A 5 -37.60 -12.87 -5.80
N PRO A 6 -36.77 -13.00 -4.75
CA PRO A 6 -35.82 -11.96 -4.39
C PRO A 6 -34.93 -11.67 -5.61
N CYS A 7 -34.83 -10.40 -5.96
CA CYS A 7 -33.92 -9.91 -6.99
C CYS A 7 -32.51 -10.38 -6.59
N VAL A 8 -31.99 -11.40 -7.28
CA VAL A 8 -30.61 -11.84 -7.10
C VAL A 8 -29.74 -10.62 -7.42
N PRO A 9 -28.95 -10.10 -6.47
CA PRO A 9 -28.12 -8.94 -6.75
C PRO A 9 -27.22 -9.27 -7.95
N VAL A 10 -27.33 -8.45 -8.99
CA VAL A 10 -26.48 -8.56 -10.18
C VAL A 10 -25.04 -8.47 -9.70
N ARG A 11 -24.23 -9.50 -9.99
CA ARG A 11 -22.82 -9.61 -9.64
C ARG A 11 -22.07 -8.34 -10.06
N GLN A 12 -21.85 -7.42 -9.13
CA GLN A 12 -21.13 -6.20 -9.42
C GLN A 12 -19.64 -6.54 -9.48
N ARG A 13 -19.03 -6.34 -10.65
CA ARG A 13 -17.58 -6.50 -10.81
C ARG A 13 -16.86 -5.43 -9.99
N SER A 14 -15.83 -5.84 -9.27
CA SER A 14 -14.92 -4.92 -8.57
C SER A 14 -14.34 -3.91 -9.55
N ARG A 15 -14.46 -2.62 -9.21
CA ARG A 15 -13.89 -1.51 -9.96
C ARG A 15 -12.37 -1.65 -10.01
N MET A 16 -11.73 -1.93 -8.88
CA MET A 16 -10.29 -2.17 -8.82
C MET A 16 -9.87 -3.28 -9.79
N SER A 17 -10.59 -4.41 -9.78
CA SER A 17 -10.30 -5.53 -10.67
C SER A 17 -10.50 -5.18 -12.14
N MET A 18 -11.54 -4.41 -12.50
CA MET A 18 -11.74 -3.98 -13.90
C MET A 18 -10.56 -3.16 -14.44
N HIS A 19 -9.99 -2.26 -13.62
CA HIS A 19 -8.79 -1.51 -14.00
C HIS A 19 -7.57 -2.44 -14.13
N ILE A 20 -7.37 -3.37 -13.19
CA ILE A 20 -6.25 -4.33 -13.23
C ILE A 20 -6.36 -5.24 -14.45
N ASP A 21 -7.53 -5.80 -14.72
CA ASP A 21 -7.80 -6.71 -15.84
C ASP A 21 -7.52 -6.01 -17.19
N PHE A 22 -7.89 -4.73 -17.32
CA PHE A 22 -7.57 -3.96 -18.52
C PHE A 22 -6.06 -3.76 -18.69
N ILE A 23 -5.33 -3.40 -17.63
CA ILE A 23 -3.88 -3.29 -17.67
C ILE A 23 -3.27 -4.64 -18.10
N GLN A 24 -3.71 -5.75 -17.52
CA GLN A 24 -3.24 -7.07 -17.89
C GLN A 24 -3.51 -7.39 -19.37
N GLN A 25 -4.69 -7.04 -19.89
CA GLN A 25 -5.03 -7.20 -21.30
C GLN A 25 -4.11 -6.38 -22.22
N VAL A 26 -3.87 -5.11 -21.88
CA VAL A 26 -2.93 -4.26 -22.63
C VAL A 26 -1.54 -4.91 -22.61
N MET A 27 -1.09 -5.37 -21.45
CA MET A 27 0.23 -5.96 -21.29
C MET A 27 0.42 -7.22 -22.15
N ARG A 28 -0.58 -8.10 -22.17
CA ARG A 28 -0.59 -9.32 -22.98
C ARG A 28 -0.69 -9.00 -24.47
N SER A 29 -1.53 -8.05 -24.87
CA SER A 29 -1.73 -7.68 -26.29
C SER A 29 -0.49 -7.06 -26.95
N LYS A 30 0.35 -6.39 -26.16
CA LYS A 30 1.64 -5.82 -26.60
C LYS A 30 2.79 -6.83 -26.60
N GLY A 31 2.53 -8.08 -26.21
CA GLY A 31 3.52 -9.15 -26.22
C GLY A 31 4.54 -9.10 -25.08
N TRP A 32 4.42 -8.17 -24.12
CA TRP A 32 5.36 -8.11 -22.99
C TRP A 32 5.30 -9.37 -22.13
N ALA A 33 4.14 -10.00 -22.00
CA ALA A 33 3.98 -11.27 -21.29
C ALA A 33 4.75 -12.44 -21.92
N ASN A 34 5.09 -12.36 -23.21
CA ASN A 34 5.83 -13.39 -23.94
C ASN A 34 7.35 -13.17 -23.89
N SER A 35 7.80 -12.09 -23.24
CA SER A 35 9.22 -11.85 -23.02
C SER A 35 9.81 -12.94 -22.14
N SER A 36 10.97 -13.49 -22.53
CA SER A 36 11.73 -14.43 -21.69
C SER A 36 12.29 -13.79 -20.41
N SER A 37 12.07 -12.49 -20.19
CA SER A 37 12.49 -11.80 -18.99
C SER A 37 11.71 -12.33 -17.78
N PRO A 38 12.40 -12.85 -16.75
CA PRO A 38 11.74 -13.26 -15.53
C PRO A 38 11.34 -12.04 -14.68
N HIS A 39 11.82 -10.83 -15.01
CA HIS A 39 11.56 -9.61 -14.27
C HIS A 39 10.49 -8.74 -14.95
N PRO A 40 9.67 -7.99 -14.17
CA PRO A 40 8.67 -7.12 -14.74
C PRO A 40 9.31 -5.94 -15.49
N PRO A 41 8.80 -5.59 -16.68
CA PRO A 41 9.31 -4.47 -17.48
C PRO A 41 8.95 -3.12 -16.87
N LYS A 42 9.74 -2.08 -17.17
CA LYS A 42 9.54 -0.71 -16.65
C LYS A 42 8.16 -0.11 -16.96
N VAL A 43 7.55 -0.51 -18.08
CA VAL A 43 6.18 -0.06 -18.42
C VAL A 43 5.18 -0.47 -17.33
N LEU A 44 5.43 -1.56 -16.59
CA LEU A 44 4.54 -2.00 -15.52
C LEU A 44 4.56 -1.05 -14.31
N ASP A 45 5.70 -0.43 -14.02
CA ASP A 45 5.83 0.62 -13.01
C ASP A 45 4.93 1.81 -13.35
N GLU A 46 4.99 2.27 -14.60
CA GLU A 46 4.16 3.38 -15.08
C GLU A 46 2.67 3.00 -15.15
N MET A 47 2.35 1.75 -15.51
CA MET A 47 0.98 1.25 -15.48
C MET A 47 0.40 1.22 -14.07
N LEU A 48 1.19 0.79 -13.08
CA LEU A 48 0.78 0.79 -11.67
C LEU A 48 0.63 2.22 -11.14
N HIS A 49 1.53 3.12 -11.54
CA HIS A 49 1.44 4.52 -11.21
C HIS A 49 0.17 5.17 -11.81
N GLU A 50 -0.11 4.89 -13.08
CA GLU A 50 -1.34 5.33 -13.74
C GLU A 50 -2.58 4.67 -13.12
N TYR A 51 -2.47 3.41 -12.66
CA TYR A 51 -3.55 2.74 -11.93
C TYR A 51 -3.94 3.53 -10.69
N LEU A 52 -2.96 3.93 -9.88
CA LEU A 52 -3.22 4.71 -8.68
C LEU A 52 -3.89 6.05 -9.03
N LYS A 53 -3.43 6.75 -10.07
CA LYS A 53 -4.08 8.01 -10.51
C LYS A 53 -5.54 7.83 -10.93
N GLN A 54 -5.83 6.79 -11.72
CA GLN A 54 -7.14 6.61 -12.34
C GLN A 54 -8.15 5.92 -11.42
N CYS A 55 -7.69 4.96 -10.61
CA CYS A 55 -8.56 4.12 -9.79
C CYS A 55 -8.58 4.55 -8.32
N TRP A 56 -7.43 4.92 -7.73
CA TRP A 56 -7.35 5.17 -6.30
C TRP A 56 -6.39 6.32 -5.91
N PRO A 57 -6.61 7.55 -6.43
CA PRO A 57 -5.60 8.61 -6.41
C PRO A 57 -5.16 9.03 -5.01
N LEU A 58 -6.10 9.04 -4.06
CA LEU A 58 -5.84 9.41 -2.67
C LEU A 58 -5.02 8.36 -1.89
N MET A 59 -4.88 7.15 -2.42
CA MET A 59 -4.06 6.10 -1.82
C MET A 59 -2.62 6.07 -2.36
N ALA A 60 -2.29 6.86 -3.39
CA ALA A 60 -0.95 6.87 -3.96
C ALA A 60 0.17 7.15 -2.92
N PRO A 61 0.03 8.11 -1.98
CA PRO A 61 1.05 8.34 -0.95
C PRO A 61 1.23 7.15 -0.01
N TRP A 62 0.14 6.44 0.32
CA TRP A 62 0.18 5.25 1.16
C TRP A 62 0.99 4.13 0.48
N PHE A 63 0.69 3.83 -0.79
CA PHE A 63 1.41 2.82 -1.57
C PHE A 63 2.91 3.13 -1.69
N HIS A 64 3.25 4.40 -1.87
CA HIS A 64 4.63 4.86 -1.97
C HIS A 64 5.37 4.69 -0.63
N LEU A 65 4.80 5.21 0.47
CA LEU A 65 5.47 5.27 1.76
C LEU A 65 5.72 3.90 2.39
N ILE A 66 4.82 2.94 2.19
CA ILE A 66 5.01 1.57 2.69
C ILE A 66 5.73 0.66 1.68
N LYS A 67 6.13 1.21 0.52
CA LYS A 67 6.73 0.49 -0.60
C LYS A 67 5.90 -0.70 -1.10
N ALA A 68 4.58 -0.61 -0.99
CA ALA A 68 3.68 -1.63 -1.51
C ALA A 68 3.77 -1.72 -3.04
N ALA A 69 4.11 -0.63 -3.72
CA ALA A 69 4.23 -0.62 -5.18
C ALA A 69 5.20 -1.70 -5.71
N ASP A 70 6.35 -1.93 -5.06
CA ASP A 70 7.33 -2.95 -5.49
C ASP A 70 6.76 -4.37 -5.42
N VAL A 71 6.03 -4.65 -4.33
CA VAL A 71 5.41 -5.95 -4.07
C VAL A 71 4.26 -6.18 -5.05
N ILE A 72 3.37 -5.19 -5.17
CA ILE A 72 2.21 -5.25 -6.06
C ILE A 72 2.61 -5.31 -7.53
N ARG A 73 3.68 -4.62 -7.92
CA ARG A 73 4.26 -4.75 -9.27
C ARG A 73 4.65 -6.19 -9.58
N SER A 74 5.23 -6.90 -8.63
CA SER A 74 5.62 -8.30 -8.80
C SER A 74 4.40 -9.22 -8.88
N VAL A 75 3.38 -8.98 -8.03
CA VAL A 75 2.09 -9.69 -8.10
C VAL A 75 1.42 -9.48 -9.45
N LEU A 76 1.33 -8.23 -9.91
CA LEU A 76 0.73 -7.89 -11.20
C LEU A 76 1.48 -8.55 -12.37
N TRP A 77 2.81 -8.64 -12.29
CA TRP A 77 3.60 -9.33 -13.30
C TRP A 77 3.31 -10.84 -13.35
N TRP A 78 3.19 -11.47 -12.19
CA TRP A 78 2.75 -12.86 -12.10
C TRP A 78 1.34 -13.04 -12.69
N GLN A 79 0.39 -12.14 -12.39
CA GLN A 79 -0.95 -12.19 -12.99
C GLN A 79 -0.92 -12.03 -14.52
N VAL A 80 -0.06 -11.16 -15.05
CA VAL A 80 0.08 -10.93 -16.50
C VAL A 80 0.62 -12.18 -17.21
N THR A 81 1.70 -12.75 -16.68
CA THR A 81 2.44 -13.86 -17.31
C THR A 81 1.87 -15.23 -16.98
N ASN A 82 1.21 -15.37 -15.82
CA ASN A 82 0.80 -16.63 -15.23
C ASN A 82 1.92 -17.70 -15.20
N SER A 83 3.18 -17.28 -15.06
CA SER A 83 4.33 -18.17 -15.10
C SER A 83 4.77 -18.63 -13.71
N ALA A 84 5.28 -19.85 -13.62
CA ALA A 84 5.86 -20.38 -12.39
C ALA A 84 7.08 -19.55 -11.94
N ASP A 85 7.89 -19.06 -12.89
CA ASP A 85 9.07 -18.23 -12.60
C ASP A 85 8.68 -16.90 -11.94
N ALA A 86 7.62 -16.24 -12.41
CA ALA A 86 7.11 -15.02 -11.79
C ALA A 86 6.48 -15.31 -10.42
N ALA A 87 5.78 -16.44 -10.26
CA ALA A 87 5.22 -16.87 -8.99
C ALA A 87 6.31 -17.10 -7.92
N ASN A 88 7.43 -17.71 -8.31
CA ASN A 88 8.56 -18.00 -7.42
C ASN A 88 9.32 -16.75 -6.95
N GLN A 89 9.14 -15.60 -7.61
CA GLN A 89 9.71 -14.32 -7.19
C GLN A 89 8.82 -13.55 -6.22
N LEU A 90 7.57 -14.00 -6.01
CA LEU A 90 6.68 -13.34 -5.08
C LEU A 90 7.18 -13.50 -3.65
N SER A 91 6.90 -12.47 -2.85
CA SER A 91 7.19 -12.51 -1.44
C SER A 91 6.33 -13.59 -0.75
N ASN A 92 6.84 -14.23 0.32
CA ASN A 92 6.18 -15.40 0.92
C ASN A 92 4.70 -15.18 1.28
N VAL A 93 4.31 -13.96 1.66
CA VAL A 93 2.91 -13.65 2.01
C VAL A 93 2.00 -13.52 0.78
N HIS A 94 2.55 -13.23 -0.40
CA HIS A 94 1.82 -13.15 -1.66
C HIS A 94 1.90 -14.42 -2.50
N ALA A 95 2.67 -15.42 -2.08
CA ALA A 95 2.78 -16.70 -2.76
C ALA A 95 1.37 -17.26 -3.10
N PRO A 96 1.11 -17.69 -4.34
CA PRO A 96 -0.23 -18.11 -4.76
C PRO A 96 -0.67 -19.36 -4.00
N THR A 97 -1.89 -19.35 -3.49
CA THR A 97 -2.48 -20.53 -2.86
C THR A 97 -3.03 -21.49 -3.91
N PHE A 98 -3.25 -22.75 -3.51
CA PHE A 98 -3.93 -23.72 -4.36
C PHE A 98 -5.31 -23.23 -4.83
N ILE A 99 -6.06 -22.53 -3.98
CA ILE A 99 -7.39 -21.99 -4.31
C ILE A 99 -7.29 -20.90 -5.37
N GLN A 100 -6.32 -19.99 -5.25
CA GLN A 100 -6.06 -18.94 -6.26
C GLN A 100 -5.71 -19.55 -7.62
N LEU A 101 -4.88 -20.60 -7.64
CA LEU A 101 -4.48 -21.28 -8.88
C LEU A 101 -5.61 -22.11 -9.51
N SER A 102 -6.58 -22.56 -8.71
CA SER A 102 -7.63 -23.48 -9.16
C SER A 102 -8.96 -22.79 -9.46
N THR A 103 -9.18 -21.56 -8.99
CA THR A 103 -10.50 -20.90 -9.03
C THR A 103 -10.38 -19.52 -9.68
N PRO A 104 -11.13 -19.22 -10.74
CA PRO A 104 -11.23 -17.86 -11.28
C PRO A 104 -11.74 -16.89 -10.21
N HIS A 105 -11.05 -15.76 -10.04
CA HIS A 105 -11.37 -14.77 -9.02
C HIS A 105 -10.97 -13.36 -9.46
N PRO A 106 -11.51 -12.31 -8.82
CA PRO A 106 -11.13 -10.92 -9.14
C PRO A 106 -9.66 -10.62 -8.82
N SER A 107 -8.94 -10.03 -9.79
CA SER A 107 -7.50 -9.77 -9.72
C SER A 107 -7.04 -8.95 -8.51
N ILE A 108 -7.90 -8.12 -7.91
CA ILE A 108 -7.53 -7.35 -6.71
C ILE A 108 -7.28 -8.23 -5.48
N ILE A 109 -7.86 -9.43 -5.42
CA ILE A 109 -7.68 -10.33 -4.27
C ILE A 109 -6.21 -10.71 -4.09
N ASP A 110 -5.46 -10.86 -5.19
CA ASP A 110 -4.05 -11.25 -5.14
C ASP A 110 -3.15 -10.21 -4.46
N TRP A 111 -3.61 -8.96 -4.35
CA TRP A 111 -2.88 -7.87 -3.70
C TRP A 111 -2.97 -7.92 -2.17
N ILE A 112 -3.80 -8.82 -1.62
CA ILE A 112 -3.95 -9.00 -0.18
C ILE A 112 -2.82 -9.95 0.33
N PRO A 113 -1.99 -9.53 1.30
CA PRO A 113 -0.89 -10.35 1.82
C PRO A 113 -1.36 -11.52 2.71
N HIS A 114 -2.63 -11.57 3.11
CA HIS A 114 -3.16 -12.61 4.00
C HIS A 114 -3.81 -13.75 3.21
N ALA A 115 -3.11 -14.89 3.10
CA ALA A 115 -3.57 -16.05 2.34
C ALA A 115 -4.95 -16.57 2.76
N THR A 116 -5.25 -16.61 4.07
CA THR A 116 -6.57 -17.04 4.57
C THR A 116 -7.68 -16.10 4.11
N ILE A 117 -7.46 -14.78 4.23
CA ILE A 117 -8.42 -13.77 3.77
C ILE A 117 -8.65 -13.91 2.27
N ARG A 118 -7.59 -14.07 1.46
CA ARG A 118 -7.70 -14.32 0.01
C ARG A 118 -8.56 -15.54 -0.29
N ASN A 119 -8.24 -16.68 0.34
CA ASN A 119 -8.97 -17.93 0.13
C ASN A 119 -10.46 -17.78 0.49
N MET A 120 -10.77 -17.14 1.62
CA MET A 120 -12.15 -16.93 2.05
C MET A 120 -12.92 -16.01 1.10
N LEU A 121 -12.29 -14.96 0.56
CA LEU A 121 -12.90 -14.11 -0.46
C LEU A 121 -13.16 -14.87 -1.78
N ILE A 122 -12.25 -15.75 -2.18
CA ILE A 122 -12.40 -16.57 -3.40
C ILE A 122 -13.51 -17.61 -3.25
N LEU A 123 -13.65 -18.21 -2.07
CA LEU A 123 -14.70 -19.19 -1.80
C LEU A 123 -16.09 -18.56 -1.60
N ASN A 124 -16.15 -17.26 -1.27
CA ASN A 124 -17.39 -16.55 -0.95
C ASN A 124 -17.57 -15.28 -1.81
N GLN A 125 -17.22 -15.34 -3.10
CA GLN A 125 -17.17 -14.15 -3.98
C GLN A 125 -18.48 -13.36 -4.06
N ASP A 126 -19.62 -14.02 -3.90
CA ASP A 126 -20.94 -13.39 -4.00
C ASP A 126 -21.43 -12.78 -2.68
N ALA A 127 -20.73 -13.04 -1.56
CA ALA A 127 -21.12 -12.57 -0.23
C ALA A 127 -20.56 -11.18 0.10
N PHE A 128 -19.64 -10.65 -0.73
CA PHE A 128 -18.88 -9.45 -0.40
C PHE A 128 -18.90 -8.43 -1.55
N ASP A 129 -19.10 -7.16 -1.20
CA ASP A 129 -18.66 -6.05 -2.06
C ASP A 129 -17.13 -5.90 -1.89
N LEU A 130 -16.39 -6.43 -2.86
CA LEU A 130 -14.96 -6.54 -2.79
C LEU A 130 -14.24 -5.19 -2.73
N ASP A 131 -14.74 -4.15 -3.42
CA ASP A 131 -14.10 -2.83 -3.36
C ASP A 131 -14.22 -2.25 -1.95
N THR A 132 -15.39 -2.42 -1.31
CA THR A 132 -15.61 -2.02 0.09
C THR A 132 -14.75 -2.81 1.05
N VAL A 133 -14.67 -4.14 0.91
CA VAL A 133 -13.80 -4.98 1.76
C VAL A 133 -12.33 -4.58 1.64
N VAL A 134 -11.81 -4.36 0.43
CA VAL A 134 -10.40 -3.97 0.24
C VAL A 134 -10.13 -2.58 0.80
N THR A 135 -11.09 -1.67 0.69
CA THR A 135 -11.02 -0.31 1.26
C THR A 135 -10.95 -0.38 2.80
N ASP A 136 -11.82 -1.17 3.43
CA ASP A 136 -11.84 -1.37 4.87
C ASP A 136 -10.59 -2.11 5.38
N LEU A 137 -10.11 -3.11 4.61
CA LEU A 137 -8.89 -3.83 4.94
C LEU A 137 -7.68 -2.89 4.92
N ALA A 138 -7.59 -2.01 3.93
CA ALA A 138 -6.53 -0.99 3.86
C ALA A 138 -6.57 -0.04 5.08
N ALA A 139 -7.78 0.33 5.53
CA ALA A 139 -7.98 1.14 6.74
C ALA A 139 -7.58 0.42 8.03
N ALA A 140 -7.72 -0.91 8.04
CA ALA A 140 -7.50 -1.76 9.21
C ALA A 140 -6.07 -2.27 9.35
N TYR A 141 -5.16 -2.00 8.40
CA TYR A 141 -3.77 -2.40 8.56
C TYR A 141 -3.13 -1.68 9.75
N VAL A 142 -2.46 -2.47 10.59
CA VAL A 142 -1.71 -2.03 11.75
C VAL A 142 -0.29 -2.62 11.70
N TYR A 143 0.66 -1.96 12.33
CA TYR A 143 1.98 -2.52 12.59
C TYR A 143 2.26 -2.52 14.09
N GLU A 144 3.03 -3.51 14.52
CA GLU A 144 3.43 -3.67 15.91
C GLU A 144 4.90 -3.28 16.03
N THR A 145 5.24 -2.39 16.97
CA THR A 145 6.64 -2.10 17.30
C THR A 145 7.07 -2.89 18.51
N GLU A 146 8.18 -3.61 18.40
CA GLU A 146 8.83 -4.28 19.53
C GLU A 146 9.58 -3.23 20.36
N SER A 147 9.05 -2.89 21.53
CA SER A 147 9.72 -2.04 22.52
C SER A 147 10.80 -2.88 23.22
N ASN A 148 12.01 -2.95 22.66
CA ASN A 148 13.08 -3.81 23.21
C ASN A 148 13.97 -3.12 24.27
N GLU A 149 13.54 -1.98 24.80
CA GLU A 149 14.21 -1.29 25.90
C GLU A 149 13.15 -0.97 26.96
N TYR A 150 13.42 -1.42 28.19
CA TYR A 150 12.58 -1.35 29.40
C TYR A 150 11.60 -2.51 29.62
N SER A 151 11.82 -3.16 30.75
CA SER A 151 11.19 -4.36 31.31
C SER A 151 9.69 -4.23 31.66
N ASP A 152 8.98 -3.27 31.05
CA ASP A 152 7.51 -3.15 31.13
C ASP A 152 6.82 -3.41 29.77
N GLY A 153 7.59 -3.61 28.68
CA GLY A 153 7.17 -4.41 27.52
C GLY A 153 5.80 -4.09 26.87
N VAL A 154 5.31 -2.86 26.96
CA VAL A 154 4.04 -2.47 26.31
C VAL A 154 4.35 -2.21 24.84
N GLY A 155 4.33 -3.27 24.03
CA GLY A 155 4.32 -3.13 22.56
C GLY A 155 3.13 -2.26 22.14
N GLU A 156 3.39 -1.26 21.31
CA GLU A 156 2.38 -0.37 20.76
C GLU A 156 1.91 -0.88 19.40
N THR A 157 0.60 -0.98 19.22
CA THR A 157 -0.02 -1.27 17.92
C THR A 157 -0.52 0.03 17.32
N ARG A 158 0.00 0.40 16.15
CA ARG A 158 -0.33 1.66 15.48
C ARG A 158 -1.04 1.42 14.16
N ASN A 159 -2.04 2.23 13.87
CA ASN A 159 -2.72 2.23 12.58
C ASN A 159 -1.76 2.73 11.48
N LEU A 160 -1.70 2.00 10.37
CA LEU A 160 -0.78 2.28 9.28
C LEU A 160 -1.15 3.56 8.52
N MET A 161 -2.44 3.83 8.32
CA MET A 161 -2.92 5.06 7.67
C MET A 161 -2.53 6.29 8.47
N ASP A 162 -2.69 6.26 9.80
CA ASP A 162 -2.28 7.37 10.66
C ASP A 162 -0.77 7.58 10.66
N ALA A 163 0.01 6.51 10.63
CA ALA A 163 1.46 6.61 10.53
C ALA A 163 1.91 7.22 9.19
N VAL A 164 1.29 6.81 8.08
CA VAL A 164 1.47 7.43 6.75
C VAL A 164 1.13 8.92 6.79
N HIS A 165 -0.02 9.29 7.35
CA HIS A 165 -0.41 10.69 7.46
C HIS A 165 0.59 11.50 8.29
N ASN A 166 1.01 10.98 9.44
CA ASN A 166 1.97 11.65 10.31
C ASN A 166 3.34 11.81 9.64
N SER A 167 3.80 10.81 8.88
CA SER A 167 5.01 10.93 8.07
C SER A 167 4.90 12.01 7.01
N LEU A 168 3.77 12.10 6.30
CA LEU A 168 3.55 13.16 5.30
C LEU A 168 3.51 14.55 5.94
N ARG A 169 2.88 14.68 7.11
CA ARG A 169 2.74 15.96 7.82
C ARG A 169 4.05 16.44 8.44
N CYS A 170 4.83 15.53 9.01
CA CYS A 170 6.00 15.86 9.84
C CYS A 170 7.33 15.61 9.13
N GLY A 171 7.35 15.07 7.89
CA GLY A 171 8.57 14.72 7.17
C GLY A 171 9.39 13.61 7.82
N MET A 172 8.78 12.83 8.74
CA MET A 172 9.47 11.80 9.51
C MET A 172 9.47 10.46 8.76
N PRO A 173 10.57 9.70 8.79
CA PRO A 173 10.59 8.34 8.22
C PRO A 173 9.63 7.43 9.01
N LEU A 174 8.75 6.76 8.28
CA LEU A 174 7.65 5.93 8.79
C LEU A 174 8.12 4.70 9.58
N LEU A 175 9.29 4.17 9.23
CA LEU A 175 9.95 3.05 9.89
C LEU A 175 11.39 3.48 10.18
N GLY A 176 11.74 3.45 11.47
CA GLY A 176 12.96 4.02 12.05
C GLY A 176 14.18 4.04 11.13
N GLY A 177 14.51 5.22 10.65
CA GLY A 177 15.88 5.52 10.27
C GLY A 177 16.70 5.59 11.56
N ALA A 178 17.48 4.55 11.83
CA ALA A 178 18.48 4.63 12.89
C ALA A 178 19.44 5.79 12.57
N GLY A 179 19.39 6.83 13.42
CA GLY A 179 20.40 7.88 13.64
C GLY A 179 21.14 8.43 12.43
N LEU A 180 20.78 9.63 11.98
CA LEU A 180 21.79 10.65 11.70
C LEU A 180 21.76 11.66 12.86
N GLN A 181 22.51 11.36 13.93
CA GLN A 181 23.13 12.44 14.69
C GLN A 181 24.34 12.88 13.88
N THR A 182 24.18 13.93 13.08
CA THR A 182 25.32 14.76 12.69
C THR A 182 25.38 15.89 13.70
N GLY A 183 26.21 15.70 14.73
CA GLY A 183 26.70 16.82 15.51
C GLY A 183 27.52 17.73 14.62
N SER A 184 27.15 19.00 14.56
CA SER A 184 28.07 20.11 14.43
C SER A 184 27.35 21.36 14.92
N GLY A 185 27.92 21.98 15.94
CA GLY A 185 27.28 23.04 16.70
C GLY A 185 27.06 24.32 15.90
N GLN A 186 26.05 25.08 16.32
CA GLN A 186 26.19 26.52 16.47
C GLN A 186 25.22 27.00 17.54
N HIS A 187 25.83 27.51 18.61
CA HIS A 187 25.23 28.39 19.61
C HIS A 187 24.48 29.52 18.90
N VAL A 188 23.19 29.65 19.14
CA VAL A 188 22.52 30.95 19.06
C VAL A 188 21.73 31.13 20.36
N VAL A 189 22.34 31.92 21.24
CA VAL A 189 21.67 32.52 22.40
C VAL A 189 20.69 33.55 21.87
N ALA A 190 19.42 33.43 22.23
CA ALA A 190 18.47 34.54 22.20
C ALA A 190 17.69 34.54 23.51
N THR A 191 18.21 35.30 24.47
CA THR A 191 17.47 35.79 25.65
C THR A 191 16.58 36.96 25.25
N CYS A 192 15.32 36.91 25.68
CA CYS A 192 14.38 37.99 26.05
C CYS A 192 13.05 37.25 26.31
N GLY A 193 12.35 37.25 27.44
CA GLY A 193 12.24 38.23 28.52
C GLY A 193 10.74 38.54 28.69
N GLY A 194 10.11 38.03 29.76
CA GLY A 194 8.96 38.65 30.42
C GLY A 194 7.53 38.30 29.96
N GLU A 195 6.79 37.76 30.94
CA GLU A 195 5.37 38.05 31.27
C GLU A 195 4.24 37.12 30.75
N SER A 196 3.39 36.74 31.70
CA SER A 196 2.04 36.15 31.63
C SER A 196 1.15 36.97 32.60
N PRO A 197 -0.19 36.88 32.62
CA PRO A 197 -1.24 36.63 31.61
C PRO A 197 -2.35 37.75 31.70
N PRO A 198 -3.62 37.65 31.18
CA PRO A 198 -4.65 36.73 31.69
C PRO A 198 -5.65 36.16 30.65
N THR A 199 -6.44 35.21 31.17
CA THR A 199 -7.57 34.46 30.61
C THR A 199 -8.57 35.19 29.69
N THR A 200 -8.98 34.54 28.59
CA THR A 200 -10.38 34.54 28.15
C THR A 200 -10.73 33.28 27.36
N ARG A 201 -11.76 32.60 27.84
CA ARG A 201 -12.44 31.43 27.29
C ARG A 201 -13.04 31.76 25.92
N LYS A 202 -12.58 31.10 24.85
CA LYS A 202 -13.36 30.96 23.61
C LYS A 202 -13.35 29.50 23.15
N ARG A 203 -14.54 28.91 23.17
CA ARG A 203 -14.91 27.63 22.57
C ARG A 203 -14.81 27.77 21.04
N PRO A 204 -14.10 26.89 20.30
CA PRO A 204 -14.29 26.82 18.86
C PRO A 204 -15.40 25.83 18.54
N THR A 205 -16.45 26.37 17.92
CA THR A 205 -17.51 25.68 17.22
C THR A 205 -16.92 24.76 16.14
N ALA A 206 -17.51 23.58 16.00
CA ALA A 206 -17.23 22.63 14.94
C ALA A 206 -17.35 23.30 13.56
N ALA A 207 -16.23 23.40 12.85
CA ALA A 207 -16.18 23.61 11.42
C ALA A 207 -15.12 22.66 10.88
N ALA A 208 -15.58 21.68 10.11
CA ALA A 208 -14.75 20.72 9.40
C ALA A 208 -13.80 21.49 8.46
N VAL A 209 -12.53 21.54 8.81
CA VAL A 209 -11.48 21.99 7.87
C VAL A 209 -10.98 20.73 7.16
N VAL A 210 -11.65 20.41 6.06
CA VAL A 210 -11.14 19.47 5.05
C VAL A 210 -9.93 20.14 4.41
N HIS A 211 -8.72 19.81 4.88
CA HIS A 211 -7.51 20.15 4.13
C HIS A 211 -7.42 19.22 2.93
N GLN A 212 -7.97 19.70 1.81
CA GLN A 212 -7.75 19.15 0.48
C GLN A 212 -6.26 19.31 0.17
N PHE A 213 -5.47 18.24 0.36
CA PHE A 213 -4.09 18.23 -0.09
C PHE A 213 -4.09 18.25 -1.62
N LYS A 214 -3.64 19.37 -2.18
CA LYS A 214 -3.31 19.48 -3.60
C LYS A 214 -2.03 18.64 -3.77
N VAL A 215 -2.18 17.40 -4.24
CA VAL A 215 -1.04 16.55 -4.60
C VAL A 215 -0.41 17.19 -5.82
N ASP A 216 0.70 17.89 -5.61
CA ASP A 216 1.45 18.54 -6.67
C ASP A 216 2.19 17.48 -7.51
N SER A 217 2.17 17.61 -8.84
CA SER A 217 2.80 16.66 -9.77
C SER A 217 4.32 16.51 -9.56
N SER A 218 4.93 17.39 -8.77
CA SER A 218 6.34 17.38 -8.38
C SER A 218 6.71 16.28 -7.38
N PHE A 219 5.75 15.66 -6.69
CA PHE A 219 6.02 14.49 -5.82
C PHE A 219 6.49 13.25 -6.61
N PHE A 220 6.32 13.25 -7.93
CA PHE A 220 6.67 12.14 -8.83
C PHE A 220 8.01 12.30 -9.53
N VAL A 221 8.77 13.36 -9.24
CA VAL A 221 10.10 13.55 -9.83
C VAL A 221 11.19 13.10 -8.85
N GLN A 222 11.91 12.05 -9.26
CA GLN A 222 13.35 11.81 -9.07
C GLN A 222 13.75 10.52 -8.34
N THR A 223 14.10 9.49 -9.12
CA THR A 223 15.38 8.77 -8.97
C THR A 223 15.91 8.37 -10.35
N GLY A 224 16.58 9.32 -10.99
CA GLY A 224 17.39 9.08 -12.18
C GLY A 224 18.80 9.61 -11.93
N SER A 225 19.73 8.74 -11.57
CA SER A 225 21.04 8.66 -12.23
C SER A 225 21.85 7.54 -11.56
N GLY A 226 22.26 6.57 -12.37
CA GLY A 226 23.42 5.76 -12.03
C GLY A 226 24.66 6.59 -12.34
N GLN A 227 25.64 6.55 -11.45
CA GLN A 227 27.02 6.85 -11.81
C GLN A 227 27.92 5.73 -11.30
N HIS A 228 28.60 5.14 -12.27
CA HIS A 228 29.79 4.31 -12.16
C HIS A 228 30.89 5.10 -11.43
N VAL A 229 31.52 4.50 -10.41
CA VAL A 229 32.86 4.91 -9.97
C VAL A 229 33.73 3.68 -9.77
N VAL A 230 34.91 3.77 -10.36
CA VAL A 230 35.97 2.79 -10.57
C VAL A 230 36.66 2.45 -9.24
N ALA A 231 37.19 1.22 -9.15
CA ALA A 231 37.89 0.66 -8.00
C ALA A 231 39.19 1.40 -7.62
N ALA A 232 39.51 1.39 -6.32
CA ALA A 232 40.87 1.44 -5.78
C ALA A 232 40.95 0.76 -4.40
N CYS A 233 42.10 0.15 -4.13
CA CYS A 233 42.40 -0.83 -3.08
C CYS A 233 42.54 -0.28 -1.65
N GLY A 234 42.35 -1.16 -0.66
CA GLY A 234 43.13 -1.22 0.59
C GLY A 234 42.43 -0.80 1.89
N GLY A 235 42.41 -1.71 2.88
CA GLY A 235 42.19 -1.39 4.30
C GLY A 235 41.11 -2.22 5.00
N GLU A 236 41.52 -3.10 5.91
CA GLU A 236 40.68 -3.97 6.74
C GLU A 236 39.87 -3.20 7.81
N SER A 237 38.59 -3.56 7.97
CA SER A 237 37.85 -3.65 9.25
C SER A 237 36.45 -4.28 9.01
N PRO A 238 35.89 -5.03 9.98
CA PRO A 238 34.77 -5.95 9.71
C PRO A 238 33.43 -5.19 9.64
N PRO A 239 32.55 -5.46 8.66
CA PRO A 239 31.22 -4.86 8.66
C PRO A 239 30.26 -5.71 9.49
N THR A 240 29.82 -5.20 10.63
CA THR A 240 28.51 -5.53 11.19
C THR A 240 27.45 -5.07 10.19
N THR A 241 27.07 -5.95 9.27
CA THR A 241 26.00 -5.72 8.31
C THR A 241 24.66 -5.73 9.04
N ARG A 242 24.23 -4.57 9.56
CA ARG A 242 22.81 -4.33 9.80
C ARG A 242 22.16 -4.22 8.44
N LYS A 243 21.68 -5.35 7.92
CA LYS A 243 20.94 -5.42 6.65
C LYS A 243 19.82 -4.38 6.68
N ARG A 244 19.85 -3.44 5.73
CA ARG A 244 18.75 -2.53 5.48
C ARG A 244 17.50 -3.36 5.17
N PRO A 245 16.37 -3.19 5.87
CA PRO A 245 15.16 -3.94 5.55
C PRO A 245 14.78 -3.68 4.09
N THR A 246 14.66 -4.74 3.30
CA THR A 246 14.10 -4.69 1.94
C THR A 246 12.65 -4.23 2.00
N ALA A 247 12.14 -3.60 0.93
CA ALA A 247 10.73 -3.16 0.83
C ALA A 247 9.73 -4.28 1.19
N ALA A 248 10.02 -5.51 0.76
CA ALA A 248 9.26 -6.70 1.14
C ALA A 248 9.16 -6.90 2.66
N ALA A 249 10.26 -6.68 3.41
CA ALA A 249 10.30 -6.86 4.86
C ALA A 249 9.36 -5.91 5.61
N VAL A 250 8.98 -4.77 5.01
CA VAL A 250 8.05 -3.81 5.61
C VAL A 250 6.60 -4.27 5.49
N VAL A 251 6.21 -4.78 4.31
CA VAL A 251 4.82 -5.20 4.06
C VAL A 251 4.46 -6.50 4.80
N HIS A 252 5.43 -7.37 5.07
CA HIS A 252 5.23 -8.63 5.80
C HIS A 252 4.90 -8.48 7.28
N GLN A 253 5.01 -7.28 7.85
CA GLN A 253 4.79 -7.03 9.28
C GLN A 253 3.40 -6.47 9.57
N PHE A 254 2.61 -6.18 8.55
CA PHE A 254 1.27 -5.64 8.76
C PHE A 254 0.32 -6.72 9.27
N LYS A 255 -0.34 -6.39 10.36
CA LYS A 255 -1.48 -7.12 10.93
C LYS A 255 -2.76 -6.37 10.59
N VAL A 256 -3.89 -6.98 10.89
CA VAL A 256 -5.23 -6.42 10.68
C VAL A 256 -5.88 -6.16 12.02
N ASP A 257 -6.42 -4.97 12.21
CA ASP A 257 -7.14 -4.61 13.43
C ASP A 257 -8.36 -5.51 13.65
N SER A 258 -8.63 -5.85 14.91
CA SER A 258 -9.76 -6.71 15.30
C SER A 258 -11.13 -6.20 14.82
N SER A 259 -11.32 -4.89 14.68
CA SER A 259 -12.57 -4.29 14.21
C SER A 259 -12.93 -4.67 12.78
N PHE A 260 -11.94 -4.95 11.93
CA PHE A 260 -12.17 -5.46 10.58
C PHE A 260 -12.90 -6.81 10.62
N PHE A 261 -12.47 -7.72 11.49
CA PHE A 261 -13.09 -9.03 11.61
C PHE A 261 -14.41 -9.00 12.37
N ALA A 262 -14.63 -8.00 13.24
CA ALA A 262 -15.95 -7.75 13.81
C ALA A 262 -16.97 -7.39 12.71
N LYS A 263 -16.54 -6.64 11.68
CA LYS A 263 -17.35 -6.31 10.50
C LYS A 263 -17.45 -7.48 9.51
N TYR A 264 -16.37 -8.25 9.34
CA TYR A 264 -16.26 -9.37 8.39
C TYR A 264 -15.88 -10.68 9.09
N PRO A 265 -16.76 -11.26 9.93
CA PRO A 265 -16.42 -12.44 10.73
C PRO A 265 -16.08 -13.67 9.90
N ALA A 266 -16.66 -13.81 8.70
CA ALA A 266 -16.32 -14.88 7.76
C ALA A 266 -14.89 -14.80 7.19
N LEU A 267 -14.20 -13.67 7.37
CA LEU A 267 -12.80 -13.47 6.94
C LEU A 267 -11.79 -13.64 8.08
N TYR A 268 -12.23 -14.07 9.27
CA TYR A 268 -11.38 -14.16 10.46
C TYR A 268 -10.15 -15.05 10.24
N ASP A 269 -8.97 -14.50 10.55
CA ASP A 269 -7.70 -15.21 10.54
C ASP A 269 -6.88 -14.80 11.78
N MET A 270 -6.76 -15.73 12.74
CA MET A 270 -6.02 -15.52 13.98
C MET A 270 -4.55 -15.13 13.75
N THR A 271 -3.95 -15.54 12.62
CA THR A 271 -2.57 -15.20 12.28
C THR A 271 -2.43 -13.78 11.70
N ALA A 272 -3.51 -13.23 11.14
CA ALA A 272 -3.57 -11.89 10.57
C ALA A 272 -3.93 -10.82 11.61
N VAL A 273 -4.69 -11.18 12.65
CA VAL A 273 -5.16 -10.24 13.69
C VAL A 273 -3.98 -9.64 14.47
N GLY A 274 -3.99 -8.32 14.68
CA GLY A 274 -3.04 -7.64 15.55
C GLY A 274 -3.25 -8.01 17.03
N LYS A 275 -2.19 -8.10 17.81
CA LYS A 275 -2.22 -8.50 19.24
C LYS A 275 -3.09 -7.60 20.09
N ARG A 276 -3.27 -6.34 19.68
CA ARG A 276 -4.06 -5.32 20.39
C ARG A 276 -4.87 -4.53 19.37
N ALA A 277 -6.04 -4.04 19.82
CA ALA A 277 -6.81 -3.11 19.02
C ALA A 277 -6.02 -1.78 18.89
N ALA A 278 -5.86 -1.29 17.67
CA ALA A 278 -5.34 0.04 17.42
C ALA A 278 -6.44 1.08 17.68
N SER A 279 -6.03 2.31 17.99
CA SER A 279 -6.95 3.44 17.93
C SER A 279 -7.55 3.55 16.53
N PRO A 280 -8.85 3.91 16.40
CA PRO A 280 -9.45 4.17 15.09
C PRO A 280 -8.64 5.21 14.31
N PRO A 281 -8.47 5.06 12.99
CA PRO A 281 -7.70 6.00 12.19
C PRO A 281 -8.28 7.41 12.31
N VAL A 282 -7.48 8.35 12.81
CA VAL A 282 -7.91 9.74 13.05
C VAL A 282 -7.70 10.60 11.81
N ALA A 283 -6.73 10.24 10.96
CA ALA A 283 -6.17 11.18 10.00
C ALA A 283 -6.74 11.10 8.58
N PHE A 284 -7.40 9.99 8.21
CA PHE A 284 -7.95 9.79 6.87
C PHE A 284 -9.47 9.71 6.78
N GLY A 285 -10.21 9.83 7.90
CA GLY A 285 -11.65 9.53 7.88
C GLY A 285 -11.91 8.11 7.32
N ASN A 286 -12.86 7.99 6.40
CA ASN A 286 -13.05 6.75 5.63
C ASN A 286 -12.06 6.70 4.46
N VAL A 287 -11.36 5.57 4.30
CA VAL A 287 -10.53 5.33 3.11
C VAL A 287 -11.40 5.54 1.85
N PRO A 288 -10.96 6.34 0.88
CA PRO A 288 -11.79 6.73 -0.25
C PRO A 288 -12.12 5.52 -1.12
N SER A 289 -13.33 5.45 -1.64
CA SER A 289 -13.71 4.35 -2.52
C SER A 289 -12.99 4.43 -3.87
N PRO A 290 -12.73 3.29 -4.53
CA PRO A 290 -12.19 3.25 -5.88
C PRO A 290 -13.10 3.92 -6.89
N VAL A 291 -12.47 4.65 -7.81
CA VAL A 291 -13.11 5.27 -8.98
C VAL A 291 -13.52 4.18 -9.97
N GLN A 292 -14.62 4.40 -10.67
CA GLN A 292 -15.11 3.49 -11.70
C GLN A 292 -14.18 3.45 -12.92
N PHE A 293 -14.11 2.29 -13.55
CA PHE A 293 -13.42 2.14 -14.83
C PHE A 293 -14.17 2.88 -15.94
N THR A 294 -13.47 3.75 -16.66
CA THR A 294 -14.03 4.58 -17.73
C THR A 294 -13.19 4.49 -19.00
N ASN A 295 -13.77 4.93 -20.12
CA ASN A 295 -13.02 5.09 -21.38
C ASN A 295 -11.80 6.03 -21.23
N SER A 296 -11.89 7.03 -20.36
CA SER A 296 -10.76 7.93 -20.08
C SER A 296 -9.61 7.19 -19.40
N ALA A 297 -9.92 6.35 -18.40
CA ALA A 297 -8.93 5.50 -17.75
C ALA A 297 -8.30 4.50 -18.75
N ALA A 298 -9.12 3.86 -19.58
CA ALA A 298 -8.64 2.97 -20.64
C ALA A 298 -7.65 3.67 -21.59
N GLN A 299 -8.00 4.89 -22.04
CA GLN A 299 -7.12 5.70 -22.90
C GLN A 299 -5.84 6.12 -22.18
N ALA A 300 -5.88 6.37 -20.87
CA ALA A 300 -4.69 6.68 -20.09
C ALA A 300 -3.73 5.49 -20.08
N TYR A 301 -4.20 4.28 -19.76
CA TYR A 301 -3.37 3.07 -19.81
C TYR A 301 -2.81 2.80 -21.21
N MET A 302 -3.61 2.96 -22.26
CA MET A 302 -3.14 2.78 -23.64
C MET A 302 -2.06 3.80 -24.04
N ARG A 303 -2.19 5.07 -23.61
CA ARG A 303 -1.15 6.08 -23.82
C ARG A 303 0.14 5.72 -23.08
N THR A 304 0.03 5.30 -21.83
CA THR A 304 1.17 4.81 -21.04
C THR A 304 1.83 3.61 -21.71
N ALA A 305 1.08 2.63 -22.23
CA ALA A 305 1.66 1.53 -23.00
C ALA A 305 2.42 2.02 -24.25
N THR A 306 1.86 2.99 -24.95
CA THR A 306 2.39 3.47 -26.24
C THR A 306 3.68 4.27 -26.06
N SER A 307 3.87 4.96 -24.93
CA SER A 307 5.13 5.68 -24.66
C SER A 307 6.34 4.77 -24.43
N PHE A 308 6.11 3.46 -24.25
CA PHE A 308 7.16 2.43 -24.15
C PHE A 308 7.32 1.61 -25.43
N VAL A 309 6.56 1.95 -26.48
CA VAL A 309 6.81 1.43 -27.83
C VAL A 309 7.78 2.38 -28.51
N THR A 310 9.06 2.23 -28.18
CA THR A 310 10.16 2.93 -28.87
C THR A 310 11.27 1.94 -29.20
N VAL A 311 11.35 1.65 -30.51
CA VAL A 311 12.39 1.00 -31.33
C VAL A 311 12.59 -0.51 -31.14
#